data_AF-A0A1F6V8V5-F1
#
_entry.id   AF-A0A1F6V8V5-F1
#
_cell.length_a   1.000
_cell.length_b   1.000
_cell.length_c   1.000
_cell.angle_alpha   90.00
_cell.angle_beta   90.00
_cell.angle_gamma   90.00
#
_symmetry.space_group_name_H-M   'P 1'
#
loop_
_entity.id
_entity.type
_entity.pdbx_description
1 polymer ?
#
loop_
_entity_poly.entity_id
_entity_poly.type
_entity_poly.pdbx_seq_one_letter_code
_entity_poly.pdbx_strand_id
1 'polypeptide(L)'
;MKHSKKIFAAILGTALLGGVSPVAVAREQWFLMARHGECTEIERLKRKVPDLGDINDPYSFVKRMQQKGHTVTSTEVMEAKGKAVEVKVPERELFLVFVTAELCQKSGEK
;
A
#
# COMPACT_ATOMS: atom_id res chain seq x y z
N MET A 1 14.27 56.66 9.09
CA MET A 1 15.37 56.88 10.05
C MET A 1 15.21 55.91 11.22
N LYS A 2 16.32 55.26 11.64
CA LYS A 2 16.58 54.65 12.97
C LYS A 2 15.66 53.51 13.44
N HIS A 3 16.09 52.50 14.18
CA HIS A 3 17.34 51.76 14.39
C HIS A 3 16.94 50.66 15.38
N SER A 4 17.51 49.46 15.20
CA SER A 4 17.92 48.50 16.25
C SER A 4 17.04 48.25 17.49
N LYS A 5 16.79 46.97 17.78
CA LYS A 5 17.37 46.37 19.00
C LYS A 5 17.45 44.84 18.90
N LYS A 6 18.69 44.35 18.96
CA LYS A 6 19.05 42.97 19.25
C LYS A 6 18.71 42.70 20.72
N ILE A 7 18.08 41.57 21.02
CA ILE A 7 18.06 41.01 22.37
C ILE A 7 18.49 39.55 22.27
N PHE A 8 19.71 39.31 22.72
CA PHE A 8 20.23 38.00 23.04
C PHE A 8 19.61 37.56 24.37
N ALA A 9 19.09 36.34 24.46
CA ALA A 9 18.98 35.61 25.72
C ALA A 9 19.00 34.11 25.42
N ALA A 10 20.12 33.49 25.78
CA ALA A 10 20.30 32.05 25.83
C ALA A 10 19.38 31.45 26.90
N ILE A 11 18.73 30.33 26.58
CA ILE A 11 18.21 29.41 27.60
C ILE A 11 18.69 28.01 27.24
N LEU A 12 19.73 27.59 27.95
CA LEU A 12 20.07 26.20 28.19
C LEU A 12 18.87 25.54 28.86
N GLY A 13 18.15 24.71 28.12
CA GLY A 13 17.17 23.78 28.65
C GLY A 13 17.50 22.42 28.08
N THR A 14 18.18 21.58 28.87
CA THR A 14 18.44 20.17 28.59
C THR A 14 17.13 19.45 28.31
N ALA A 15 16.77 19.38 27.03
CA ALA A 15 15.73 18.50 26.56
C ALA A 15 16.29 17.08 26.61
N LEU A 16 15.77 16.28 27.54
CA LEU A 16 15.87 14.83 27.49
C LEU A 16 15.44 14.41 26.08
N LEU A 17 16.42 14.01 25.27
CA LEU A 17 16.27 13.37 23.98
C LEU A 17 15.66 11.98 24.22
N GLY A 18 14.39 11.95 24.62
CA GLY A 18 13.54 10.79 24.48
C GLY A 18 13.31 10.60 22.99
N GLY A 19 14.26 9.93 22.35
CA GLY A 19 14.15 9.50 20.97
C GLY A 19 12.90 8.63 20.84
N VAL A 20 11.79 9.23 20.44
CA VAL A 20 10.72 8.50 19.79
C VAL A 20 11.28 8.05 18.46
N SER A 21 11.98 6.90 18.47
CA SER A 21 12.34 6.20 17.25
C SER A 21 11.03 6.02 16.47
N PRO A 22 10.91 6.54 15.23
CA PRO A 22 9.79 6.18 14.41
C PRO A 22 9.84 4.67 14.23
N VAL A 23 8.90 3.97 14.86
CA VAL A 23 8.66 2.56 14.55
C VAL A 23 8.27 2.58 13.08
N ALA A 24 9.22 2.23 12.22
CA ALA A 24 8.97 2.03 10.81
C ALA A 24 8.02 0.85 10.73
N VAL A 25 6.72 1.13 10.66
CA VAL A 25 5.72 0.13 10.34
C VAL A 25 6.07 -0.34 8.93
N ALA A 26 6.69 -1.52 8.84
CA ALA A 26 6.96 -2.15 7.56
C ALA A 26 5.62 -2.24 6.83
N ARG A 27 5.49 -1.50 5.72
CA ARG A 27 4.31 -1.59 4.88
C ARG A 27 4.32 -2.98 4.23
N GLU A 28 3.30 -3.76 4.55
CA GLU A 28 3.05 -5.05 3.92
C GLU A 28 3.02 -4.86 2.39
N GLN A 29 3.91 -5.56 1.68
CA GLN A 29 4.05 -5.41 0.24
C GLN A 29 3.10 -6.37 -0.47
N TRP A 30 2.29 -5.82 -1.38
CA TRP A 30 1.28 -6.57 -2.12
C TRP A 30 1.63 -6.71 -3.60
N PHE A 31 1.25 -7.85 -4.16
CA PHE A 31 1.47 -8.25 -5.55
C PHE A 31 0.16 -8.75 -6.15
N LEU A 32 0.11 -8.81 -7.47
CA LEU A 32 -0.94 -9.50 -8.22
C LEU A 32 -0.46 -10.89 -8.60
N MET A 33 -1.21 -11.91 -8.20
CA MET A 33 -0.96 -13.29 -8.61
C MET A 33 -1.72 -13.58 -9.90
N ALA A 34 -0.99 -14.03 -10.91
CA ALA A 34 -1.55 -14.57 -12.13
C ALA A 34 -2.10 -15.98 -11.89
N ARG A 35 -2.94 -16.46 -12.81
CA ARG A 35 -3.56 -17.80 -12.72
C ARG A 35 -2.54 -18.94 -12.61
N HIS A 36 -1.33 -18.76 -13.14
CA HIS A 36 -0.25 -19.75 -13.11
C HIS A 36 0.68 -19.59 -11.90
N GLY A 37 0.33 -18.74 -10.92
CA GLY A 37 1.12 -18.51 -9.71
C GLY A 37 2.19 -17.43 -9.83
N GLU A 38 2.43 -16.89 -11.03
CA GLU A 38 3.39 -15.80 -11.21
C GLU A 38 2.90 -14.54 -10.48
N CYS A 39 3.77 -13.91 -9.71
CA CYS A 39 3.48 -12.63 -9.08
C CYS A 39 4.01 -11.47 -9.91
N THR A 40 3.22 -10.40 -9.97
CA THR A 40 3.63 -9.14 -10.60
C THR A 40 3.27 -7.95 -9.73
N GLU A 41 3.98 -6.85 -9.90
CA GLU A 41 3.72 -5.62 -9.14
C GLU A 41 2.33 -5.07 -9.45
N ILE A 42 1.67 -4.53 -8.42
CA ILE A 42 0.35 -3.89 -8.53
C ILE A 42 0.35 -2.76 -9.57
N GLU A 43 1.48 -2.06 -9.74
CA GLU A 43 1.61 -0.99 -10.73
C GLU A 43 1.28 -1.45 -12.15
N ARG A 44 1.47 -2.74 -12.47
CA ARG A 44 1.10 -3.29 -13.77
C ARG A 44 -0.40 -3.23 -14.05
N LEU A 45 -1.23 -3.10 -13.01
CA LEU A 45 -2.68 -2.93 -13.12
C LEU A 45 -3.06 -1.59 -13.74
N LYS A 46 -2.24 -0.54 -13.56
CA LYS A 46 -2.44 0.77 -14.19
C LYS A 46 -2.54 0.67 -15.71
N ARG A 47 -1.88 -0.33 -16.32
CA ARG A 47 -1.97 -0.59 -17.77
C ARG A 47 -3.33 -1.16 -18.20
N LYS A 48 -4.03 -1.87 -17.31
CA LYS A 48 -5.37 -2.43 -17.56
C LYS A 48 -6.48 -1.45 -17.15
N VAL A 49 -6.20 -0.59 -16.19
CA VAL A 49 -7.13 0.42 -15.67
C VAL A 49 -6.43 1.78 -15.69
N PRO A 50 -6.46 2.50 -16.83
CA PRO A 50 -5.63 3.71 -17.06
C PRO A 50 -5.88 4.86 -16.06
N ASP A 51 -7.03 4.90 -15.39
CA ASP A 51 -7.37 5.96 -14.43
C ASP A 51 -7.24 5.53 -12.97
N LEU A 52 -6.55 4.43 -12.67
CA LEU A 52 -6.58 3.83 -11.33
C LEU A 52 -5.99 4.72 -10.23
N GLY A 53 -5.12 5.66 -10.62
CA GLY A 53 -4.35 6.47 -9.68
C GLY A 53 -3.37 5.60 -8.88
N ASP A 54 -2.88 6.12 -7.77
CA ASP A 54 -1.97 5.39 -6.91
C ASP A 54 -2.72 4.42 -6.00
N ILE A 55 -2.40 3.14 -6.18
CA ILE A 55 -2.88 2.02 -5.36
C ILE A 55 -1.68 1.18 -4.96
N ASN A 56 -1.66 0.71 -3.72
CA ASN A 56 -0.53 -0.05 -3.16
C ASN A 56 -0.96 -1.37 -2.51
N ASP A 57 -2.27 -1.57 -2.34
CA ASP A 57 -2.85 -2.68 -1.60
C ASP A 57 -4.28 -2.97 -2.11
N PRO A 58 -4.83 -4.17 -1.89
CA PRO A 58 -6.17 -4.54 -2.35
C PRO A 58 -7.27 -3.59 -1.86
N TYR A 59 -7.17 -3.07 -0.63
CA TYR A 59 -8.21 -2.24 -0.04
C TYR A 59 -8.28 -0.85 -0.71
N SER A 60 -7.12 -0.28 -1.04
CA SER A 60 -7.01 0.96 -1.81
C SER A 60 -7.59 0.80 -3.22
N PHE A 61 -7.40 -0.36 -3.85
CA PHE A 61 -8.02 -0.69 -5.14
C PHE A 61 -9.55 -0.80 -5.02
N VAL A 62 -10.06 -1.56 -4.05
CA VAL A 62 -11.50 -1.72 -3.81
C VAL A 62 -12.17 -0.36 -3.59
N LYS A 63 -11.61 0.46 -2.69
CA LYS A 63 -12.10 1.80 -2.41
C LYS A 63 -12.11 2.67 -3.66
N ARG A 64 -11.04 2.63 -4.46
CA ARG A 64 -10.95 3.41 -5.70
C ARG A 64 -12.03 2.99 -6.70
N MET A 65 -12.28 1.70 -6.85
CA MET A 65 -13.29 1.19 -7.80
C MET A 65 -14.71 1.55 -7.33
N GLN A 66 -14.99 1.45 -6.04
CA GLN A 66 -16.26 1.91 -5.46
C GLN A 66 -16.48 3.42 -5.64
N GLN A 67 -15.45 4.25 -5.44
CA GLN A 67 -15.51 5.69 -5.68
C GLN A 67 -15.81 6.06 -7.13
N LYS A 68 -15.50 5.16 -8.07
CA LYS A 68 -15.81 5.30 -9.50
C LYS A 68 -17.20 4.77 -9.86
N GLY A 69 -17.99 4.33 -8.88
CA GLY A 69 -19.33 3.79 -9.10
C GLY A 69 -19.35 2.35 -9.59
N HIS A 70 -18.23 1.62 -9.48
CA HIS A 70 -18.19 0.20 -9.83
C HIS A 70 -18.69 -0.68 -8.68
N THR A 71 -19.34 -1.79 -9.03
CA THR A 71 -19.65 -2.84 -8.07
C THR A 71 -18.38 -3.64 -7.83
N VAL A 72 -18.00 -3.80 -6.57
CA VAL A 72 -16.78 -4.52 -6.19
C VAL A 72 -17.12 -5.53 -5.11
N THR A 73 -16.68 -6.77 -5.30
CA THR A 73 -16.67 -7.78 -4.25
C THR A 73 -15.24 -8.12 -3.88
N SER A 74 -14.95 -8.26 -2.59
CA SER A 74 -13.64 -8.63 -2.09
C SER A 74 -13.75 -9.71 -1.03
N THR A 75 -12.93 -10.74 -1.13
CA THR A 75 -12.85 -11.83 -0.17
C THR A 75 -11.42 -11.97 0.30
N GLU A 76 -11.20 -11.81 1.60
CA GLU A 76 -9.90 -12.05 2.22
C GLU A 76 -9.75 -13.55 2.54
N VAL A 77 -8.62 -14.11 2.14
CA VAL A 77 -8.23 -15.49 2.39
C VAL A 77 -6.91 -15.44 3.16
N MET A 78 -6.96 -15.89 4.41
CA MET A 78 -5.78 -16.04 5.23
C MET A 78 -5.16 -17.40 4.95
N GLU A 79 -3.92 -17.40 4.50
CA GLU A 79 -3.14 -18.60 4.26
C GLU A 79 -2.09 -18.76 5.37
N ALA A 80 -1.61 -19.98 5.58
CA ALA A 80 -0.70 -20.30 6.71
C ALA A 80 0.60 -19.47 6.72
N LYS A 81 0.99 -18.88 5.59
CA LYS A 81 2.23 -18.10 5.44
C LYS A 81 2.02 -16.68 4.92
N GLY A 82 0.79 -16.22 4.73
CA GLY A 82 0.55 -14.88 4.19
C GLY A 82 -0.94 -14.61 3.94
N LYS A 83 -1.24 -13.48 3.32
CA LYS A 83 -2.60 -13.08 2.98
C LYS A 83 -2.82 -13.06 1.48
N ALA A 84 -4.02 -13.46 1.08
CA ALA A 84 -4.56 -13.26 -0.24
C ALA A 84 -5.89 -12.50 -0.15
N VAL A 85 -6.16 -11.62 -1.12
CA VAL A 85 -7.45 -10.95 -1.27
C VAL A 85 -7.90 -11.09 -2.71
N GLU A 86 -8.99 -11.82 -2.91
CA GLU A 86 -9.65 -11.89 -4.21
C GLU A 86 -10.53 -10.65 -4.38
N VAL A 87 -10.43 -9.98 -5.52
CA VAL A 87 -11.27 -8.83 -5.85
C VAL A 87 -11.90 -9.03 -7.22
N LYS A 88 -13.22 -8.85 -7.30
CA LYS A 88 -13.98 -8.91 -8.55
C LYS A 88 -14.59 -7.56 -8.87
N VAL A 89 -14.44 -7.12 -10.12
CA VAL A 89 -15.15 -5.96 -10.68
C VAL A 89 -15.82 -6.41 -11.99
N PRO A 90 -17.07 -6.89 -11.93
CA PRO A 90 -17.75 -7.50 -13.07
C PRO A 90 -17.86 -6.59 -14.29
N GLU A 91 -18.18 -5.29 -14.09
CA GLU A 91 -18.35 -4.35 -15.21
C GLU A 91 -17.06 -4.06 -15.98
N ARG A 92 -15.90 -4.45 -15.42
CA ARG A 92 -14.58 -4.30 -16.02
C ARG A 92 -13.96 -5.64 -16.43
N GLU A 93 -14.69 -6.74 -16.27
CA GLU A 93 -14.18 -8.10 -16.49
C GLU A 93 -12.89 -8.39 -15.70
N LEU A 94 -12.75 -7.75 -14.53
CA LEU A 94 -11.57 -7.92 -13.68
C LEU A 94 -11.83 -8.96 -12.61
N PHE A 95 -10.99 -9.98 -12.62
CA PHE A 95 -10.81 -10.92 -11.53
C PHE A 95 -9.34 -10.88 -11.10
N LEU A 96 -9.08 -10.33 -9.93
CA LEU A 96 -7.74 -10.07 -9.43
C LEU A 96 -7.52 -10.82 -8.12
N VAL A 97 -6.32 -11.36 -7.94
CA VAL A 97 -5.88 -11.96 -6.69
C VAL A 97 -4.69 -11.16 -6.21
N PHE A 98 -4.87 -10.41 -5.13
CA PHE A 98 -3.79 -9.71 -4.45
C PHE A 98 -3.18 -10.63 -3.42
N VAL A 99 -1.86 -10.69 -3.35
CA VAL A 99 -1.15 -11.54 -2.39
C VAL A 99 0.01 -10.80 -1.77
N THR A 100 0.40 -11.24 -0.59
CA THR A 100 1.59 -10.77 0.12
C THR A 100 2.86 -11.47 -0.39
N ALA A 101 4.03 -10.89 -0.12
CA ALA A 101 5.32 -11.37 -0.63
C ALA A 101 5.59 -12.85 -0.30
N GLU A 102 5.15 -13.29 0.87
CA GLU A 102 5.34 -14.64 1.39
C GLU A 102 4.61 -15.70 0.55
N LEU A 103 3.46 -15.35 -0.04
CA LEU A 103 2.73 -16.22 -0.96
C LEU A 103 3.35 -16.22 -2.36
N CYS A 104 4.01 -15.13 -2.77
CA CYS A 104 4.71 -15.07 -4.06
C CYS A 104 5.98 -15.91 -4.11
N GLN A 105 6.75 -15.95 -3.01
CA GLN A 105 8.02 -16.68 -2.98
C GLN A 105 7.83 -18.19 -3.13
N LYS A 106 6.68 -18.73 -2.70
CA LYS A 106 6.35 -20.16 -2.84
C LYS A 106 6.01 -20.57 -4.28
N SER A 107 5.66 -19.61 -5.14
CA SER A 107 5.22 -19.88 -6.52
C SER A 107 6.36 -19.85 -7.55
N GLY A 108 7.56 -19.42 -7.13
CA GLY A 108 8.76 -19.31 -7.97
C GLY A 108 9.85 -20.33 -7.67
N GLU A 109 9.63 -21.25 -6.71
CA GLU A 109 10.58 -22.32 -6.41
C GLU A 109 10.41 -23.44 -7.46
N LYS A 110 11.24 -23.36 -8.50
CA LYS A 110 11.42 -24.40 -9.50
C LYS A 110 12.82 -24.96 -9.38
#